data_AF-A0A426GHW2-F1
#
_entry.id   AF-A0A426GHW2-F1
#
_cell.length_a   1.000
_cell.length_b   1.000
_cell.length_c   1.000
_cell.angle_alpha   90.00
_cell.angle_beta   90.00
_cell.angle_gamma   90.00
#
_symmetry.space_group_name_H-M   'P 1'
#
loop_
_entity.id
_entity.type
_entity.pdbx_description
1 polymer ?
#
loop_
_entity_poly.entity_id
_entity_poly.type
_entity_poly.pdbx_seq_one_letter_code
_entity_poly.pdbx_strand_id
1 'polypeptide(L)'
;MVDAITGDDVKAFREAHELSRLDLADRIGGAVRTIEDWEAGRRQPPPLLRLVLAAIERKLEPWRLPTPIGPDSSPADIREAATRRFQLLGDDEVARHEDDFARALRDDATPAEMLILAHMIHVSDGYQWTQLYDDWSQRPKSGWHTTFAFRPDFQAARPTIGFETRFDNVAKQLAVFIDIHRPGERLPEKVQAENALLARGIKVISFSALDVLADTERCTDTIEMVLGEIAEEVLFDAGQIEVAWKRPDRR
;
A
#
# COMPACT_ATOMS: atom_id res chain seq x y z
N MET A 1 -33.87 -14.48 5.03
CA MET A 1 -33.53 -13.09 5.35
C MET A 1 -32.79 -13.12 6.66
N VAL A 2 -31.65 -12.47 6.76
CA VAL A 2 -31.00 -12.38 8.06
C VAL A 2 -31.30 -11.00 8.63
N ASP A 3 -31.69 -10.98 9.90
CA ASP A 3 -32.16 -9.77 10.55
C ASP A 3 -31.12 -8.66 10.47
N ALA A 4 -31.61 -7.43 10.26
CA ALA A 4 -30.77 -6.25 10.16
C ALA A 4 -30.27 -5.88 11.56
N ILE A 5 -28.95 -5.85 11.73
CA ILE A 5 -28.31 -5.38 12.96
C ILE A 5 -28.48 -3.87 13.08
N THR A 6 -28.83 -3.39 14.27
CA THR A 6 -29.07 -1.98 14.58
C THR A 6 -27.87 -1.34 15.28
N GLY A 7 -27.87 -0.01 15.39
CA GLY A 7 -26.89 0.72 16.20
C GLY A 7 -26.90 0.32 17.67
N ASP A 8 -28.09 0.04 18.23
CA ASP A 8 -28.24 -0.39 19.61
C ASP A 8 -27.65 -1.79 19.83
N ASP A 9 -27.77 -2.70 18.85
CA ASP A 9 -27.14 -4.02 18.90
C ASP A 9 -25.61 -3.92 18.90
N VAL A 10 -25.04 -3.01 18.09
CA VAL A 10 -23.59 -2.74 18.07
C VAL A 10 -23.12 -2.19 19.41
N LYS A 11 -23.88 -1.25 19.99
CA LYS A 11 -23.57 -0.67 21.30
C LYS A 11 -23.64 -1.71 22.41
N ALA A 12 -24.70 -2.53 22.43
CA ALA A 12 -24.90 -3.59 23.40
C ALA A 12 -23.78 -4.64 23.33
N PHE A 13 -23.39 -5.04 22.12
CA PHE A 13 -22.24 -5.92 21.92
C PHE A 13 -20.96 -5.31 22.49
N ARG A 14 -20.67 -4.05 22.13
CA ARG A 14 -19.46 -3.35 22.60
C ARG A 14 -19.38 -3.33 24.13
N GLU A 15 -20.49 -3.00 24.79
CA GLU A 15 -20.58 -2.92 26.24
C GLU A 15 -20.50 -4.29 26.92
N ALA A 16 -21.13 -5.32 26.36
CA ALA A 16 -21.07 -6.69 26.87
C ALA A 16 -19.66 -7.31 26.79
N HIS A 17 -18.85 -6.85 25.84
CA HIS A 17 -17.48 -7.31 25.63
C HIS A 17 -16.40 -6.34 26.17
N GLU A 18 -16.80 -5.34 26.96
CA GLU A 18 -15.90 -4.34 27.57
C GLU A 18 -15.00 -3.61 26.56
N LEU A 19 -15.49 -3.42 25.32
CA LEU A 19 -14.72 -2.77 24.26
C LEU A 19 -14.94 -1.25 24.30
N SER A 20 -13.88 -0.48 24.05
CA SER A 20 -14.05 0.91 23.65
C SER A 20 -14.53 0.99 22.19
N ARG A 21 -14.97 2.18 21.76
CA ARG A 21 -15.33 2.38 20.34
C ARG A 21 -14.11 2.24 19.43
N LEU A 22 -12.93 2.59 19.95
CA LEU A 22 -11.65 2.39 19.29
C LEU A 22 -11.37 0.90 19.15
N ASP A 23 -11.44 0.13 20.24
CA ASP A 23 -11.17 -1.31 20.21
C ASP A 23 -12.10 -2.06 19.25
N LEU A 24 -13.38 -1.67 19.21
CA LEU A 24 -14.33 -2.27 18.26
C LEU A 24 -14.01 -1.89 16.82
N ALA A 25 -13.67 -0.62 16.56
CA ALA A 25 -13.30 -0.16 15.23
C ALA A 25 -12.05 -0.89 14.72
N ASP A 26 -11.03 -1.04 15.56
CA ASP A 26 -9.81 -1.75 15.24
C ASP A 26 -10.08 -3.23 14.95
N ARG A 27 -10.90 -3.90 15.78
CA ARG A 27 -11.25 -5.32 15.59
C ARG A 27 -12.02 -5.61 14.31
N ILE A 28 -12.79 -4.65 13.81
CA ILE A 28 -13.58 -4.83 12.57
C ILE A 28 -12.93 -4.19 11.34
N GLY A 29 -11.75 -3.55 11.48
CA GLY A 29 -11.06 -2.85 10.40
C GLY A 29 -11.81 -1.60 9.91
N GLY A 30 -12.33 -0.79 10.83
CA GLY A 30 -13.13 0.40 10.53
C GLY A 30 -12.68 1.66 11.29
N ALA A 31 -13.36 2.79 11.03
CA ALA A 31 -13.09 4.05 11.73
C ALA A 31 -13.98 4.22 12.97
N VAL A 32 -13.44 4.75 14.07
CA VAL A 32 -14.20 5.09 15.30
C VAL A 32 -15.44 5.90 15.01
N ARG A 33 -15.33 6.88 14.10
CA ARG A 33 -16.45 7.73 13.68
C ARG A 33 -17.61 6.94 13.07
N THR A 34 -17.30 5.85 12.38
CA THR A 34 -18.33 4.96 11.80
C THR A 34 -19.11 4.23 12.90
N ILE A 35 -18.43 3.80 13.97
CA ILE A 35 -19.08 3.21 15.16
C ILE A 35 -19.98 4.24 15.84
N GLU A 36 -19.50 5.46 16.04
CA GLU A 36 -20.30 6.54 16.64
C GLU A 36 -21.56 6.86 15.84
N ASP A 37 -21.46 6.87 14.50
CA ASP A 37 -22.60 7.14 13.63
C ASP A 37 -23.61 5.98 13.63
N TRP A 38 -23.14 4.74 13.79
CA TRP A 38 -24.02 3.59 14.01
C TRP A 38 -24.74 3.64 15.35
N GLU A 39 -23.99 3.77 16.46
CA GLU A 39 -24.55 3.81 17.82
C GLU A 39 -25.51 5.00 18.03
N ALA A 40 -25.29 6.11 17.33
CA ALA A 40 -26.17 7.27 17.38
C ALA A 40 -27.37 7.18 16.42
N GLY A 41 -27.52 6.09 15.68
CA GLY A 41 -28.57 5.90 14.68
C GLY A 41 -28.46 6.85 13.47
N ARG A 42 -27.34 7.56 13.30
CA ARG A 42 -27.10 8.44 12.15
C ARG A 42 -26.82 7.66 10.87
N ARG A 43 -26.30 6.44 11.00
CA ARG A 43 -26.02 5.51 9.90
C ARG A 43 -26.46 4.10 10.29
N GLN A 44 -27.04 3.36 9.36
CA GLN A 44 -27.35 1.95 9.59
C GLN A 44 -26.08 1.10 9.46
N PRO A 45 -25.81 0.15 10.37
CA PRO A 45 -24.70 -0.77 10.21
C PRO A 45 -24.94 -1.73 9.03
N PRO A 46 -23.89 -2.16 8.31
CA PRO A 46 -24.02 -3.12 7.23
C PRO A 46 -24.59 -4.45 7.73
N PRO A 47 -25.47 -5.13 6.95
CA PRO A 47 -26.04 -6.42 7.36
C PRO A 47 -25.01 -7.51 7.68
N LEU A 48 -23.81 -7.46 7.09
CA LEU A 48 -22.74 -8.43 7.33
C LEU A 48 -22.00 -8.22 8.65
N LEU A 49 -22.15 -7.06 9.32
CA LEU A 49 -21.47 -6.76 10.58
C LEU A 49 -21.78 -7.82 11.66
N ARG A 50 -22.99 -8.37 11.70
CA ARG A 50 -23.35 -9.45 12.64
C ARG A 50 -22.46 -10.68 12.54
N LEU A 51 -21.94 -11.02 11.35
CA LEU A 51 -21.01 -12.14 11.17
C LEU A 51 -19.66 -11.82 11.79
N VAL A 52 -19.20 -10.58 11.65
CA VAL A 52 -17.95 -10.10 12.25
C VAL A 52 -18.05 -10.09 13.78
N LEU A 53 -19.16 -9.57 14.33
CA LEU A 53 -19.38 -9.58 15.79
C LEU A 53 -19.48 -11.01 16.34
N ALA A 54 -20.17 -11.91 15.63
CA ALA A 54 -20.26 -13.32 15.99
C ALA A 54 -18.91 -14.06 15.90
N ALA A 55 -18.00 -13.60 15.05
CA ALA A 55 -16.62 -14.10 14.99
C ALA A 55 -15.81 -13.64 16.22
N ILE A 56 -15.90 -12.34 16.56
CA ILE A 56 -15.27 -11.77 17.76
C ILE A 56 -15.75 -12.50 19.03
N GLU A 57 -17.06 -12.72 19.17
CA GLU A 57 -17.66 -13.40 20.33
C GLU A 57 -17.14 -14.82 20.50
N ARG A 58 -17.03 -15.57 19.40
CA ARG A 58 -16.53 -16.95 19.40
C ARG A 58 -15.01 -17.04 19.54
N LYS A 59 -14.31 -15.91 19.69
CA LYS A 59 -12.84 -15.84 19.62
C LYS A 59 -12.32 -16.56 18.38
N LEU A 60 -13.10 -16.49 17.29
CA LEU A 60 -12.59 -16.80 15.98
C LEU A 60 -11.67 -15.61 15.71
N GLU A 61 -10.38 -15.81 16.00
CA GLU A 61 -9.29 -14.87 15.74
C GLU A 61 -9.64 -14.11 14.45
N PRO A 62 -9.70 -12.77 14.45
CA PRO A 62 -9.87 -12.07 13.19
C PRO A 62 -8.78 -12.56 12.24
N TRP A 63 -9.14 -12.80 10.98
CA TRP A 63 -8.19 -13.26 9.96
C TRP A 63 -7.00 -12.30 9.77
N ARG A 64 -7.02 -11.14 10.43
CA ARG A 64 -5.89 -10.23 10.63
C ARG A 64 -5.91 -9.68 12.05
N LEU A 65 -4.91 -10.02 12.85
CA LEU A 65 -4.44 -9.09 13.89
C LEU A 65 -3.66 -8.01 13.14
N PRO A 66 -4.09 -6.73 13.11
CA PRO A 66 -3.18 -5.68 12.68
C PRO A 66 -2.00 -5.74 13.64
N THR A 67 -0.80 -6.05 13.13
CA THR A 67 0.41 -5.63 13.84
C THR A 67 0.26 -4.12 13.94
N PRO A 68 0.19 -3.52 15.14
CA PRO A 68 -0.03 -2.10 15.27
C PRO A 68 1.25 -1.40 14.82
N ILE A 69 1.38 -1.26 13.51
CA ILE A 69 2.43 -0.47 12.90
C ILE A 69 2.02 1.00 13.06
N GLY A 70 2.95 1.79 13.56
CA GLY A 70 2.75 3.20 13.79
C GLY A 70 4.09 3.92 13.94
N PRO A 71 4.06 5.22 14.27
CA PRO A 71 5.26 6.06 14.36
C PRO A 71 6.35 5.51 15.31
N ASP A 72 5.94 4.79 16.35
CA ASP A 72 6.83 4.26 17.38
C ASP A 72 7.27 2.80 17.11
N SER A 73 6.89 2.20 15.99
CA SER A 73 7.24 0.82 15.64
C SER A 73 8.74 0.67 15.35
N SER A 74 9.32 -0.36 15.94
CA SER A 74 10.71 -0.75 15.70
C SER A 74 10.87 -1.48 14.36
N PRO A 75 12.09 -1.56 13.79
CA PRO A 75 12.36 -2.39 12.62
C PRO A 75 11.96 -3.87 12.79
N ALA A 76 11.99 -4.40 14.02
CA ALA A 76 11.56 -5.77 14.29
C ALA A 76 10.05 -5.93 14.10
N ASP A 77 9.25 -4.96 14.58
CA ASP A 77 7.80 -4.93 14.40
C ASP A 77 7.42 -4.91 12.91
N ILE A 78 8.17 -4.14 12.11
CA ILE A 78 7.96 -4.06 10.65
C ILE A 78 8.31 -5.38 9.96
N ARG A 79 9.40 -6.04 10.34
CA ARG A 79 9.76 -7.36 9.80
C ARG A 79 8.69 -8.40 10.13
N GLU A 80 8.18 -8.39 11.36
CA GLU A 80 7.09 -9.28 11.76
C GLU A 80 5.82 -9.01 10.94
N ALA A 81 5.45 -7.75 10.73
CA ALA A 81 4.33 -7.38 9.87
C ALA A 81 4.53 -7.84 8.41
N ALA A 82 5.76 -7.73 7.87
CA ALA A 82 6.10 -8.21 6.55
C ALA A 82 5.96 -9.75 6.43
N THR A 83 6.55 -10.51 7.36
CA THR A 83 6.41 -11.97 7.41
C THR A 83 4.95 -12.41 7.46
N ARG A 84 4.15 -11.80 8.34
CA ARG A 84 2.71 -12.10 8.43
C ARG A 84 1.99 -11.81 7.10
N ARG A 85 2.35 -10.74 6.40
CA ARG A 85 1.80 -10.42 5.07
C ARG A 85 2.15 -11.49 4.04
N PHE A 86 3.40 -11.97 4.03
CA PHE A 86 3.84 -13.00 3.09
C PHE A 86 3.14 -14.33 3.34
N GLN A 87 2.88 -14.69 4.61
CA GLN A 87 2.11 -15.88 4.99
C GLN A 87 0.70 -15.90 4.39
N LEU A 88 0.09 -14.75 4.10
CA LEU A 88 -1.23 -14.68 3.47
C LEU A 88 -1.25 -15.20 2.03
N LEU A 89 -0.08 -15.42 1.42
CA LEU A 89 0.07 -15.84 0.02
C LEU A 89 0.23 -17.35 -0.14
N GLY A 90 0.35 -18.07 0.98
CA GLY A 90 0.57 -19.51 1.02
C GLY A 90 2.03 -19.87 1.35
N ASP A 91 2.19 -21.00 2.04
CA ASP A 91 3.46 -21.43 2.65
C ASP A 91 4.63 -21.52 1.65
N ASP A 92 4.35 -21.90 0.39
CA ASP A 92 5.37 -22.06 -0.65
C ASP A 92 5.98 -20.73 -1.12
N GLU A 93 5.26 -19.61 -0.93
CA GLU A 93 5.66 -18.29 -1.41
C GLU A 93 6.35 -17.45 -0.32
N VAL A 94 6.19 -17.82 0.96
CA VAL A 94 6.71 -17.06 2.11
C VAL A 94 8.22 -16.93 2.05
N ALA A 95 8.93 -18.06 1.92
CA ALA A 95 10.40 -18.08 1.96
C ALA A 95 11.02 -17.20 0.86
N ARG A 96 10.44 -17.23 -0.35
CA ARG A 96 10.91 -16.40 -1.46
C ARG A 96 10.75 -14.91 -1.15
N HIS A 97 9.58 -14.52 -0.66
CA HIS A 97 9.29 -13.12 -0.38
C HIS A 97 10.05 -12.59 0.84
N GLU A 98 10.29 -13.42 1.85
CA GLU A 98 11.18 -13.08 2.97
C GLU A 98 12.63 -12.87 2.50
N ASP A 99 13.15 -13.75 1.65
CA ASP A 99 14.50 -13.63 1.09
C ASP A 99 14.63 -12.37 0.21
N ASP A 100 13.66 -12.11 -0.66
CA ASP A 100 13.64 -10.92 -1.52
C ASP A 100 13.55 -9.62 -0.69
N PHE A 101 12.69 -9.60 0.32
CA PHE A 101 12.57 -8.49 1.26
C PHE A 101 13.89 -8.25 2.01
N ALA A 102 14.49 -9.31 2.57
CA ALA A 102 15.74 -9.21 3.30
C ALA A 102 16.91 -8.74 2.42
N ARG A 103 16.96 -9.18 1.16
CA ARG A 103 18.03 -8.85 0.21
C ARG A 103 17.96 -7.42 -0.32
N ALA A 104 16.74 -6.91 -0.53
CA ALA A 104 16.54 -5.55 -1.01
C ALA A 104 16.73 -4.48 0.09
N LEU A 105 16.50 -4.85 1.36
CA LEU A 105 16.67 -3.94 2.48
C LEU A 105 18.12 -3.49 2.65
N ARG A 106 18.29 -2.18 2.82
CA ARG A 106 19.57 -1.57 3.21
C ARG A 106 19.62 -1.41 4.72
N ASP A 107 20.82 -1.47 5.30
CA ASP A 107 21.02 -1.37 6.76
C ASP A 107 20.50 -0.05 7.36
N ASP A 108 20.43 1.00 6.54
CA ASP A 108 19.96 2.35 6.89
C ASP A 108 18.51 2.61 6.46
N ALA A 109 17.74 1.57 6.11
CA ALA A 109 16.33 1.71 5.80
C ALA A 109 15.55 2.13 7.06
N THR A 110 14.68 3.14 6.92
CA THR A 110 13.79 3.58 8.00
C THR A 110 12.57 2.66 8.13
N PRO A 111 11.86 2.66 9.27
CA PRO A 111 10.64 1.87 9.44
C PRO A 111 9.59 2.08 8.34
N ALA A 112 9.37 3.34 7.92
CA ALA A 112 8.44 3.66 6.83
C ALA A 112 8.88 3.05 5.50
N GLU A 113 10.17 3.11 5.18
CA GLU A 113 10.74 2.50 3.97
C GLU A 113 10.64 0.97 3.98
N MET A 114 10.94 0.36 5.11
CA MET A 114 10.78 -1.09 5.30
C MET A 114 9.32 -1.52 5.08
N LEU A 115 8.39 -0.77 5.67
CA LEU A 115 6.97 -1.10 5.61
C LEU A 115 6.40 -0.98 4.19
N ILE A 116 6.70 0.12 3.49
CA ILE A 116 6.24 0.27 2.12
C ILE A 116 6.85 -0.80 1.20
N LEU A 117 8.13 -1.16 1.41
CA LEU A 117 8.81 -2.16 0.60
C LEU A 117 8.14 -3.52 0.74
N ALA A 118 7.80 -3.92 1.98
CA ALA A 118 7.05 -5.15 2.23
C ALA A 118 5.70 -5.17 1.51
N HIS A 119 5.03 -4.02 1.38
CA HIS A 119 3.80 -3.91 0.62
C HIS A 119 4.02 -4.03 -0.89
N MET A 120 5.09 -3.42 -1.43
CA MET A 120 5.34 -3.39 -2.89
C MET A 120 5.66 -4.75 -3.49
N ILE A 121 6.16 -5.71 -2.70
CA ILE A 121 6.39 -7.09 -3.17
C ILE A 121 5.08 -7.74 -3.70
N HIS A 122 3.92 -7.21 -3.31
CA HIS A 122 2.60 -7.71 -3.70
C HIS A 122 1.73 -6.66 -4.38
N VAL A 123 2.35 -5.72 -5.09
CA VAL A 123 1.64 -4.73 -5.88
C VAL A 123 1.48 -5.23 -7.32
N SER A 124 0.33 -4.90 -7.91
CA SER A 124 0.03 -5.13 -9.33
C SER A 124 -0.10 -3.80 -10.08
N ASP A 125 0.19 -3.83 -11.37
CA ASP A 125 -0.14 -2.73 -12.30
C ASP A 125 -1.56 -2.85 -12.89
N GLY A 126 -2.38 -3.74 -12.33
CA GLY A 126 -3.73 -4.07 -12.83
C GLY A 126 -3.75 -5.21 -13.84
N TYR A 127 -2.61 -5.56 -14.46
CA TYR A 127 -2.49 -6.65 -15.42
C TYR A 127 -1.50 -7.73 -14.97
N GLN A 128 -0.43 -7.33 -14.30
CA GLN A 128 0.65 -8.21 -13.84
C GLN A 128 1.16 -7.80 -12.46
N TRP A 129 1.64 -8.79 -11.72
CA TRP A 129 2.37 -8.56 -10.48
C TRP A 129 3.72 -7.91 -10.77
N THR A 130 4.10 -6.98 -9.89
CA THR A 130 5.40 -6.33 -9.97
C THR A 130 6.53 -7.27 -9.53
N GLN A 131 7.71 -7.09 -10.13
CA GLN A 131 8.89 -7.93 -9.87
C GLN A 131 10.02 -7.10 -9.25
N LEU A 132 10.52 -7.53 -8.09
CA LEU A 132 11.62 -6.88 -7.37
C LEU A 132 12.98 -7.27 -7.97
N TYR A 133 13.86 -6.29 -8.16
CA TYR A 133 15.26 -6.47 -8.54
C TYR A 133 16.17 -5.63 -7.63
N ASP A 134 17.19 -6.25 -7.01
CA ASP A 134 18.15 -5.52 -6.17
C ASP A 134 19.13 -4.70 -7.00
N ASP A 135 19.54 -5.27 -8.14
CA ASP A 135 20.23 -4.56 -9.21
C ASP A 135 19.25 -4.31 -10.35
N TRP A 136 18.62 -3.15 -10.31
CA TRP A 136 17.59 -2.78 -11.27
C TRP A 136 18.11 -2.67 -12.71
N SER A 137 19.43 -2.61 -12.92
CA SER A 137 20.00 -2.61 -14.27
C SER A 137 19.73 -3.93 -15.00
N GLN A 138 19.61 -5.04 -14.26
CA GLN A 138 19.40 -6.41 -14.75
C GLN A 138 17.95 -6.72 -15.13
N ARG A 139 17.01 -5.81 -14.88
CA ARG A 139 15.61 -5.99 -15.26
C ARG A 139 15.48 -6.27 -16.78
N PRO A 140 14.46 -7.02 -17.22
CA PRO A 140 14.25 -7.32 -18.62
C PRO A 140 14.08 -6.05 -19.45
N LYS A 141 14.52 -6.08 -20.72
CA LYS A 141 14.44 -4.94 -21.65
C LYS A 141 13.42 -5.15 -22.77
N SER A 142 12.71 -6.27 -22.75
CA SER A 142 11.71 -6.65 -23.74
C SER A 142 10.59 -7.46 -23.10
N GLY A 143 9.47 -7.62 -23.80
CA GLY A 143 8.25 -8.25 -23.30
C GLY A 143 7.44 -7.34 -22.39
N TRP A 144 6.31 -7.87 -21.92
CA TRP A 144 5.43 -7.19 -20.98
C TRP A 144 5.79 -7.56 -19.55
N HIS A 145 6.20 -6.57 -18.76
CA HIS A 145 6.45 -6.69 -17.33
C HIS A 145 6.37 -5.35 -16.61
N THR A 146 6.14 -5.40 -15.30
CA THR A 146 6.41 -4.29 -14.39
C THR A 146 7.44 -4.72 -13.36
N THR A 147 8.52 -3.95 -13.25
CA THR A 147 9.60 -4.20 -12.27
C THR A 147 9.74 -3.05 -11.31
N PHE A 148 10.30 -3.31 -10.15
CA PHE A 148 10.64 -2.28 -9.18
C PHE A 148 11.94 -2.58 -8.44
N ALA A 149 12.49 -1.54 -7.81
CA ALA A 149 13.68 -1.63 -6.99
C ALA A 149 13.63 -0.64 -5.82
N PHE A 150 14.33 -0.98 -4.74
CA PHE A 150 14.49 -0.12 -3.57
C PHE A 150 15.72 0.78 -3.73
N ARG A 151 15.52 2.10 -3.56
CA ARG A 151 16.52 3.15 -3.73
C ARG A 151 17.33 3.10 -5.05
N PRO A 152 16.68 2.90 -6.22
CA PRO A 152 17.38 2.83 -7.49
C PRO A 152 17.98 4.19 -7.90
N ASP A 153 19.01 4.15 -8.74
CA ASP A 153 19.62 5.36 -9.29
C ASP A 153 18.90 5.81 -10.56
N PHE A 154 18.20 6.95 -10.48
CA PHE A 154 17.53 7.58 -11.63
C PHE A 154 18.41 8.67 -12.28
N GLN A 155 19.71 8.71 -11.96
CA GLN A 155 20.72 9.72 -12.35
C GLN A 155 20.49 11.10 -11.75
N ALA A 156 19.25 11.62 -11.82
CA ALA A 156 18.87 12.92 -11.31
C ALA A 156 18.44 12.88 -9.83
N ALA A 157 17.98 11.72 -9.36
CA ALA A 157 17.49 11.52 -8.01
C ALA A 157 17.59 10.03 -7.62
N ARG A 158 17.42 9.75 -6.34
CA ARG A 158 17.26 8.39 -5.82
C ARG A 158 15.92 8.30 -5.08
N PRO A 159 14.82 7.91 -5.76
CA PRO A 159 13.56 7.70 -5.09
C PRO A 159 13.66 6.55 -4.10
N THR A 160 12.76 6.50 -3.11
CA THR A 160 12.66 5.37 -2.18
C THR A 160 12.34 4.09 -2.93
N ILE A 161 11.39 4.14 -3.87
CA ILE A 161 11.04 3.03 -4.76
C ILE A 161 10.96 3.56 -6.19
N GLY A 162 11.56 2.84 -7.13
CA GLY A 162 11.39 3.10 -8.56
C GLY A 162 10.68 1.93 -9.23
N PHE A 163 9.73 2.24 -10.11
CA PHE A 163 9.02 1.27 -10.95
C PHE A 163 9.28 1.56 -12.43
N GLU A 164 9.23 0.50 -13.24
CA GLU A 164 9.22 0.55 -14.70
C GLU A 164 8.21 -0.47 -15.21
N THR A 165 7.20 0.02 -15.92
CA THR A 165 6.31 -0.81 -16.72
C THR A 165 6.78 -0.75 -18.16
N ARG A 166 6.86 -1.91 -18.80
CA ARG A 166 7.37 -2.07 -20.16
C ARG A 166 6.49 -2.98 -20.97
N PHE A 167 6.34 -2.63 -22.24
CA PHE A 167 5.97 -3.52 -23.32
C PHE A 167 6.97 -3.34 -24.46
N ASP A 168 7.89 -4.30 -24.61
CA ASP A 168 8.98 -4.25 -25.58
C ASP A 168 9.76 -2.92 -25.55
N ASN A 169 9.60 -2.09 -26.58
CA ASN A 169 10.35 -0.84 -26.75
C ASN A 169 9.70 0.34 -26.01
N VAL A 170 8.46 0.20 -25.55
CA VAL A 170 7.75 1.24 -24.81
C VAL A 170 7.93 0.98 -23.32
N ALA A 171 8.46 1.96 -22.59
CA ALA A 171 8.61 1.89 -21.15
C ALA A 171 8.33 3.23 -20.50
N LYS A 172 7.69 3.18 -19.34
CA LYS A 172 7.38 4.34 -18.51
C LYS A 172 7.71 4.03 -17.06
N GLN A 173 8.09 5.07 -16.33
CA GLN A 173 8.65 4.93 -14.99
C GLN A 173 7.88 5.77 -13.96
N LEU A 174 7.86 5.26 -12.73
CA LEU A 174 7.33 5.93 -11.55
C LEU A 174 8.42 5.99 -10.48
N ALA A 175 8.63 7.18 -9.93
CA ALA A 175 9.49 7.44 -8.78
C ALA A 175 8.61 7.72 -7.55
N VAL A 176 8.77 6.94 -6.49
CA VAL A 176 8.07 7.10 -5.21
C VAL A 176 9.05 7.58 -4.15
N PHE A 177 8.78 8.72 -3.53
CA PHE A 177 9.57 9.27 -2.44
C PHE A 177 8.83 9.10 -1.10
N ILE A 178 9.57 8.68 -0.07
CA ILE A 178 9.15 8.80 1.32
C ILE A 178 9.96 9.92 1.96
N ASP A 179 9.27 11.01 2.26
CA ASP A 179 9.81 12.17 2.95
C ASP A 179 10.00 11.87 4.44
N ILE A 180 11.23 11.50 4.79
CA ILE A 180 11.67 11.24 6.17
C ILE A 180 12.08 12.56 6.85
N HIS A 181 12.70 13.47 6.11
CA HIS A 181 13.18 14.75 6.61
C HIS A 181 12.26 15.89 6.18
N ARG A 182 11.70 16.59 7.18
CA ARG A 182 10.78 17.74 7.01
C ARG A 182 9.63 17.41 6.05
N PRO A 183 8.74 16.49 6.45
CA PRO A 183 7.63 16.04 5.61
C PRO A 183 6.69 17.19 5.25
N GLY A 184 6.24 17.23 3.99
CA GLY A 184 5.34 18.27 3.48
C GLY A 184 6.00 19.62 3.19
N GLU A 185 7.30 19.79 3.50
CA GLU A 185 8.03 20.99 3.13
C GLU A 185 8.58 20.92 1.70
N ARG A 186 8.27 21.95 0.91
CA ARG A 186 8.84 22.18 -0.42
C ARG A 186 10.27 22.70 -0.33
N LEU A 187 11.20 21.81 0.04
CA LEU A 187 12.63 22.13 0.00
C LEU A 187 13.10 22.31 -1.46
N PRO A 188 13.96 23.30 -1.76
CA PRO A 188 14.42 23.55 -3.13
C PRO A 188 15.03 22.32 -3.81
N GLU A 189 15.79 21.52 -3.07
CA GLU A 189 16.42 20.30 -3.56
C GLU A 189 15.40 19.22 -3.95
N LYS A 190 14.33 19.06 -3.17
CA LYS A 190 13.23 18.13 -3.49
C LYS A 190 12.53 18.56 -4.78
N VAL A 191 12.18 19.85 -4.87
CA VAL A 191 11.54 20.42 -6.06
C VAL A 191 12.43 20.28 -7.29
N GLN A 192 13.75 20.47 -7.14
CA GLN A 192 14.70 20.30 -8.23
C GLN A 192 14.77 18.84 -8.70
N ALA A 193 14.83 17.88 -7.78
CA ALA A 193 14.82 16.46 -8.09
C ALA A 193 13.51 16.03 -8.79
N GLU A 194 12.36 16.42 -8.26
CA GLU A 194 11.04 16.16 -8.86
C GLU A 194 10.96 16.72 -10.29
N ASN A 195 11.34 18.00 -10.47
CA ASN A 195 11.32 18.64 -11.80
C ASN A 195 12.26 17.95 -12.79
N ALA A 196 13.44 17.49 -12.35
CA ALA A 196 14.39 16.80 -13.20
C ALA A 196 13.87 15.41 -13.64
N LEU A 197 13.12 14.72 -12.78
CA LEU A 197 12.45 13.46 -13.11
C LEU A 197 11.28 13.69 -14.09
N LEU A 198 10.43 14.69 -13.80
CA LEU A 198 9.30 15.05 -14.66
C LEU A 198 9.76 15.46 -16.06
N ALA A 199 10.86 16.21 -16.18
CA ALA A 199 11.46 16.58 -17.46
C ALA A 199 11.91 15.37 -18.30
N ARG A 200 12.09 14.20 -17.69
CA ARG A 200 12.43 12.93 -18.34
C ARG A 200 11.19 12.05 -18.60
N GLY A 201 9.99 12.56 -18.34
CA GLY A 201 8.73 11.82 -18.50
C GLY A 201 8.46 10.82 -17.38
N ILE A 202 9.15 10.93 -16.25
CA ILE A 202 9.00 10.01 -15.10
C ILE A 202 7.89 10.57 -14.20
N LYS A 203 6.88 9.76 -13.90
CA LYS A 203 5.83 10.14 -12.94
C LYS A 203 6.43 10.14 -11.53
N VAL A 204 5.98 11.07 -10.67
CA VAL A 204 6.49 11.19 -9.30
C VAL A 204 5.34 11.21 -8.30
N ILE A 205 5.49 10.46 -7.22
CA ILE A 205 4.59 10.46 -6.06
C ILE A 205 5.46 10.63 -4.81
N SER A 206 4.98 11.42 -3.86
CA SER A 206 5.67 11.66 -2.59
C SER A 206 4.70 11.43 -1.42
N PHE A 207 5.14 10.67 -0.42
CA PHE A 207 4.44 10.45 0.85
C PHE A 207 5.31 10.93 2.00
N SER A 208 4.74 11.36 3.12
CA SER A 208 5.52 11.50 4.34
C SER A 208 5.76 10.14 4.99
N ALA A 209 6.83 10.01 5.79
CA ALA A 209 7.02 8.81 6.62
C ALA A 209 5.84 8.56 7.56
N LEU A 210 5.18 9.63 8.03
CA LEU A 210 3.99 9.54 8.87
C LEU A 210 2.78 8.98 8.10
N ASP A 211 2.56 9.40 6.85
CA ASP A 211 1.46 8.87 6.02
C ASP A 211 1.61 7.36 5.83
N VAL A 212 2.85 6.91 5.55
CA VAL A 212 3.15 5.49 5.34
C VAL A 212 2.94 4.69 6.62
N LEU A 213 3.38 5.19 7.77
CA LEU A 213 3.24 4.50 9.05
C LEU A 213 1.79 4.52 9.58
N ALA A 214 1.01 5.54 9.24
CA ALA A 214 -0.38 5.67 9.68
C ALA A 214 -1.35 4.88 8.79
N ASP A 215 -1.12 4.82 7.48
CA ASP A 215 -2.02 4.19 6.50
C ASP A 215 -1.26 3.72 5.26
N THR A 216 -0.49 2.63 5.42
CA THR A 216 0.29 2.04 4.32
C THR A 216 -0.59 1.50 3.20
N GLU A 217 -1.78 0.98 3.52
CA GLU A 217 -2.72 0.45 2.52
C GLU A 217 -3.15 1.58 1.56
N ARG A 218 -3.54 2.74 2.07
CA ARG A 218 -3.87 3.89 1.22
C ARG A 218 -2.69 4.38 0.36
N CYS A 219 -1.47 4.35 0.90
CA CYS A 219 -0.26 4.68 0.13
C CYS A 219 -0.07 3.66 -1.01
N THR A 220 -0.27 2.37 -0.71
CA THR A 220 -0.20 1.26 -1.66
C THR A 220 -1.24 1.43 -2.77
N ASP A 221 -2.51 1.64 -2.43
CA ASP A 221 -3.60 1.85 -3.40
C ASP A 221 -3.30 3.02 -4.35
N THR A 222 -2.68 4.09 -3.82
CA THR A 222 -2.28 5.25 -4.61
C THR A 222 -1.19 4.88 -5.62
N ILE A 223 -0.22 4.06 -5.21
CA ILE A 223 0.84 3.56 -6.11
C ILE A 223 0.22 2.63 -7.17
N GLU A 224 -0.59 1.65 -6.78
CA GLU A 224 -1.24 0.69 -7.70
C GLU A 224 -2.08 1.41 -8.77
N MET A 225 -2.86 2.39 -8.36
CA MET A 225 -3.65 3.20 -9.28
C MET A 225 -2.77 3.93 -10.31
N VAL A 226 -1.65 4.52 -9.88
CA VAL A 226 -0.74 5.20 -10.84
C VAL A 226 0.00 4.19 -11.71
N LEU A 227 0.33 3.00 -11.19
CA LEU A 227 0.88 1.92 -12.00
C LEU A 227 -0.11 1.44 -13.05
N GLY A 228 -1.40 1.32 -12.72
CA GLY A 228 -2.46 1.03 -13.69
C GLY A 228 -2.55 2.06 -14.80
N GLU A 229 -2.52 3.35 -14.45
CA GLU A 229 -2.45 4.42 -15.46
C GLU A 229 -1.21 4.29 -16.36
N ILE A 230 -0.06 4.00 -15.77
CA ILE A 230 1.19 3.81 -16.51
C ILE A 230 1.10 2.59 -17.44
N ALA A 231 0.54 1.47 -16.98
CA ALA A 231 0.39 0.27 -17.77
C ALA A 231 -0.51 0.51 -18.98
N GLU A 232 -1.65 1.18 -18.78
CA GLU A 232 -2.54 1.54 -19.89
C GLU A 232 -1.88 2.50 -20.87
N GLU A 233 -1.12 3.49 -20.39
CA GLU A 233 -0.33 4.36 -21.26
C GLU A 233 0.72 3.59 -22.07
N VAL A 234 1.42 2.64 -21.46
CA VAL A 234 2.41 1.79 -22.15
C VAL A 234 1.75 0.93 -23.21
N LEU A 235 0.62 0.29 -22.89
CA LEU A 235 -0.12 -0.54 -23.84
C LEU A 235 -0.70 0.28 -25.00
N PHE A 236 -1.20 1.48 -24.72
CA PHE A 236 -1.70 2.39 -25.74
C PHE A 236 -0.57 2.87 -26.67
N ASP A 237 0.55 3.35 -26.10
CA ASP A 237 1.71 3.80 -26.86
C ASP A 237 2.36 2.66 -27.67
N ALA A 238 2.23 1.40 -27.18
CA ALA A 238 2.66 0.19 -27.89
C ALA A 238 1.62 -0.33 -28.91
N GLY A 239 0.49 0.35 -29.09
CA GLY A 239 -0.57 -0.02 -30.03
C GLY A 239 -1.32 -1.30 -29.67
N GLN A 240 -1.30 -1.72 -28.41
CA GLN A 240 -2.00 -2.91 -27.92
C GLN A 240 -3.47 -2.63 -27.56
N ILE A 241 -3.81 -1.38 -27.26
CA ILE A 241 -5.17 -0.93 -26.95
C ILE A 241 -5.49 0.39 -27.67
N GLU A 242 -6.75 0.62 -27.98
CA GLU A 242 -7.20 1.81 -28.74
C GLU A 242 -7.35 3.06 -27.88
N VAL A 243 -7.58 2.91 -26.57
CA VAL A 243 -7.79 4.02 -25.64
C VAL A 243 -7.14 3.66 -24.30
N ALA A 244 -6.26 4.53 -23.80
CA ALA A 244 -5.82 4.49 -22.41
C ALA A 244 -6.85 5.17 -21.50
N TRP A 245 -7.20 4.51 -20.41
CA TRP A 245 -7.93 5.13 -19.31
C TRP A 245 -7.12 6.30 -18.78
N LYS A 246 -7.80 7.44 -18.70
CA LYS A 246 -7.29 8.62 -18.02
C LYS A 246 -8.19 8.86 -16.83
N ARG A 247 -7.58 8.98 -15.66
CA ARG A 247 -8.30 9.39 -14.46
C ARG A 247 -9.04 10.70 -14.75
N PRO A 248 -10.35 10.80 -14.45
CA PRO A 248 -11.05 12.06 -14.54
C PRO A 248 -10.35 13.09 -13.65
N ASP A 249 -10.08 14.29 -14.17
CA ASP A 249 -9.50 15.37 -13.37
C ASP A 249 -10.29 15.53 -12.07
N ARG A 250 -9.60 15.42 -10.92
CA ARG A 250 -10.18 15.80 -9.63
C ARG A 250 -10.43 17.31 -9.67
N ARG A 251 -11.66 17.71 -10.00
CA ARG A 251 -12.16 19.07 -9.79
C ARG A 251 -12.22 19.41 -8.31
#